data_AF-A0A345NXJ0-F1
#
_entry.id   AF-A0A345NXJ0-F1
#
_cell.length_a   1.000
_cell.length_b   1.000
_cell.length_c   1.000
_cell.angle_alpha   90.00
_cell.angle_beta   90.00
_cell.angle_gamma   90.00
#
_symmetry.space_group_name_H-M   'P 1'
#
loop_
_entity.id
_entity.type
_entity.pdbx_description
1 polymer ?
#
loop_
_entity_poly.entity_id
_entity_poly.type
_entity_poly.pdbx_seq_one_letter_code
_entity_poly.pdbx_strand_id
1 'polypeptide(L)'
;MKKNSIFTLILTLLFSLSIASTGLAAQPAEGFDPDDGMYVKAETEHYYKGRYSNGRIFAEYLAKELAGDYDNLTNYAVGGAFSGVLTGKEGAEDERSNWSTWLTGWGGVQQTDTFLKEHDGKADPKALYIISVGGNDAYTVADLGDERAAELSSDAALTMTKNLVEAGAKTVLLPNRFKDERADLTSFEDMRNQQVVDKINTYVASDDAPQDVHVLFGNLPQLNADIEEQGFEAYGYKSMGFYLISDWVPAYGYALASEDNSDQFPTTEQQETHGGYGIYSTDSKYYTPETADLEPNDFYLYDEYHPSNRTHKHFAAYLLNKDIETEDGTFKKIYNGEANPFANALADGTIPSEYTTIYTFGDSSIDSGRGLEVTTALVNNRTKTNDNVTDESSYVIQPGDTLWSIAKRHSEENVTNAQIAAIVQEIFQANQSIVRNPHTIYPNQTITLPSSTH
;
A
#
# COMPACT_ATOMS: atom_id res chain seq x y z
N MET A 1 2.45 -19.23 -74.72
CA MET A 1 1.73 -18.28 -73.85
C MET A 1 2.22 -18.46 -72.43
N LYS A 2 2.73 -17.37 -71.83
CA LYS A 2 2.82 -17.00 -70.40
C LYS A 2 3.20 -18.08 -69.36
N LYS A 3 4.04 -17.81 -68.35
CA LYS A 3 5.04 -16.80 -67.96
C LYS A 3 5.38 -17.23 -66.51
N ASN A 4 6.67 -17.26 -66.17
CA ASN A 4 7.29 -16.82 -64.90
C ASN A 4 6.76 -17.37 -63.55
N SER A 5 7.51 -17.65 -62.50
CA SER A 5 8.95 -17.61 -62.17
C SER A 5 9.06 -18.16 -60.73
N ILE A 6 10.11 -18.95 -60.46
CA ILE A 6 11.09 -18.79 -59.36
C ILE A 6 10.53 -18.39 -57.97
N PHE A 7 10.62 -19.27 -56.96
CA PHE A 7 11.58 -19.13 -55.85
C PHE A 7 11.48 -20.27 -54.83
N THR A 8 12.65 -20.82 -54.54
CA THR A 8 13.04 -21.64 -53.41
C THR A 8 12.37 -21.22 -52.10
N LEU A 9 11.64 -22.13 -51.43
CA LEU A 9 11.45 -22.04 -49.98
C LEU A 9 11.84 -23.38 -49.34
N ILE A 10 12.94 -23.31 -48.63
CA ILE A 10 13.55 -24.34 -47.80
C ILE A 10 12.63 -24.57 -46.58
N LEU A 11 12.35 -25.84 -46.29
CA LEU A 11 12.04 -26.38 -44.96
C LEU A 11 10.75 -25.89 -44.25
N THR A 12 9.58 -26.34 -44.69
CA THR A 12 8.34 -26.37 -43.89
C THR A 12 8.04 -27.80 -43.42
N LEU A 13 8.78 -28.25 -42.40
CA LEU A 13 8.43 -29.40 -41.57
C LEU A 13 9.47 -29.48 -40.45
N LEU A 14 9.29 -28.69 -39.40
CA LEU A 14 9.89 -28.87 -38.06
C LEU A 14 9.41 -27.70 -37.16
N PHE A 15 8.92 -28.06 -35.97
CA PHE A 15 8.58 -27.18 -34.84
C PHE A 15 7.39 -26.20 -35.00
N SER A 16 6.17 -26.75 -35.05
CA SER A 16 5.11 -26.19 -34.22
C SER A 16 5.30 -26.70 -32.78
N LEU A 17 6.36 -26.23 -32.11
CA LEU A 17 6.38 -26.30 -30.66
C LEU A 17 5.42 -25.21 -30.20
N SER A 18 4.21 -25.61 -29.82
CA SER A 18 3.51 -24.89 -28.78
C SER A 18 4.45 -24.88 -27.58
N ILE A 19 5.22 -23.81 -27.45
CA ILE A 19 5.74 -23.42 -26.16
C ILE A 19 4.46 -23.05 -25.40
N ALA A 20 3.85 -24.04 -24.76
CA ALA A 20 3.06 -23.75 -23.58
C ALA A 20 4.02 -22.94 -22.72
N SER A 21 3.63 -21.70 -22.44
CA SER A 21 4.28 -20.87 -21.43
C SER A 21 4.38 -21.72 -20.18
N THR A 22 5.53 -22.36 -20.00
CA THR A 22 5.95 -22.86 -18.70
C THR A 22 6.02 -21.59 -17.88
N GLY A 23 4.98 -21.34 -17.10
CA GLY A 23 4.98 -20.32 -16.07
C GLY A 23 6.28 -20.52 -15.31
N LEU A 24 7.21 -19.58 -15.48
CA LEU A 24 8.20 -19.30 -14.47
C LEU A 24 7.36 -19.04 -13.22
N ALA A 25 7.26 -20.03 -12.34
CA ALA A 25 6.81 -19.77 -10.99
C ALA A 25 7.77 -18.70 -10.48
N ALA A 26 7.26 -17.49 -10.25
CA ALA A 26 8.03 -16.41 -9.66
C ALA A 26 8.71 -17.00 -8.42
N GLN A 27 10.02 -16.79 -8.30
CA GLN A 27 10.67 -17.13 -7.04
C GLN A 27 9.98 -16.30 -5.96
N PRO A 28 9.64 -16.88 -4.79
CA PRO A 28 9.08 -16.11 -3.70
C PRO A 28 10.15 -15.11 -3.29
N ALA A 29 9.96 -13.85 -3.68
CA ALA A 29 10.83 -12.79 -3.22
C ALA A 29 10.58 -12.57 -1.73
N GLU A 30 11.64 -12.20 -1.01
CA GLU A 30 11.63 -12.10 0.44
C GLU A 30 10.60 -11.06 0.89
N GLY A 31 9.50 -11.51 1.51
CA GLY A 31 8.40 -10.66 1.94
C GLY A 31 7.15 -10.72 1.04
N PHE A 32 7.15 -11.48 -0.06
CA PHE A 32 5.91 -11.80 -0.79
C PHE A 32 5.08 -12.80 0.00
N ASP A 33 3.80 -12.52 0.16
CA ASP A 33 2.85 -13.51 0.57
C ASP A 33 1.92 -13.98 -0.56
N PRO A 34 1.93 -15.28 -0.91
CA PRO A 34 1.07 -15.82 -1.96
C PRO A 34 -0.40 -16.00 -1.55
N ASP A 35 -0.75 -16.02 -0.26
CA ASP A 35 -2.14 -16.24 0.20
C ASP A 35 -2.96 -14.94 0.17
N ASP A 36 -2.37 -13.84 0.63
CA ASP A 36 -2.89 -12.47 0.57
C ASP A 36 -2.46 -11.74 -0.72
N GLY A 37 -1.54 -12.32 -1.50
CA GLY A 37 -1.03 -11.77 -2.74
C GLY A 37 -0.37 -10.40 -2.57
N MET A 38 0.44 -10.19 -1.52
CA MET A 38 1.03 -8.89 -1.20
C MET A 38 2.49 -8.99 -0.75
N TYR A 39 3.32 -8.02 -1.17
CA TYR A 39 4.61 -7.76 -0.53
C TYR A 39 4.40 -7.04 0.81
N VAL A 40 4.68 -7.75 1.90
CA VAL A 40 4.67 -7.21 3.27
C VAL A 40 5.86 -6.26 3.50
N LYS A 41 6.78 -6.15 2.54
CA LYS A 41 7.87 -5.18 2.57
C LYS A 41 8.02 -4.61 1.17
N ALA A 42 8.00 -3.29 1.03
CA ALA A 42 8.43 -2.66 -0.21
C ALA A 42 9.85 -3.14 -0.57
N GLU A 43 9.96 -3.97 -1.62
CA GLU A 43 11.22 -4.62 -1.99
C GLU A 43 12.30 -3.58 -2.24
N THR A 44 13.45 -3.68 -1.57
CA THR A 44 14.50 -2.65 -1.69
C THR A 44 15.14 -2.57 -3.07
N GLU A 45 14.85 -3.53 -3.94
CA GLU A 45 15.29 -3.55 -5.33
C GLU A 45 14.51 -2.55 -6.19
N HIS A 46 13.20 -2.44 -5.96
CA HIS A 46 12.30 -1.57 -6.71
C HIS A 46 11.92 -0.31 -5.93
N TYR A 47 11.86 -0.41 -4.61
CA TYR A 47 11.44 0.66 -3.71
C TYR A 47 12.62 1.22 -2.92
N TYR A 48 12.65 2.55 -2.74
CA TYR A 48 13.78 3.20 -2.09
C TYR A 48 13.84 2.83 -0.61
N LYS A 49 14.78 1.94 -0.22
CA LYS A 49 15.05 1.59 1.19
C LYS A 49 13.76 1.29 1.97
N GLY A 50 12.82 0.55 1.37
CA GLY A 50 11.54 0.19 1.97
C GLY A 50 10.46 1.27 1.95
N ARG A 51 10.67 2.44 1.33
CA ARG A 51 9.59 3.41 1.08
C ARG A 51 8.85 2.95 -0.18
N TYR A 52 7.51 2.91 -0.17
CA TYR A 52 6.70 2.78 -1.38
C TYR A 52 6.78 4.09 -2.20
N SER A 53 7.96 4.35 -2.74
CA SER A 53 8.33 5.46 -3.62
C SER A 53 9.75 5.19 -4.14
N ASN A 54 10.22 5.96 -5.12
CA ASN A 54 11.61 5.93 -5.60
C ASN A 54 12.57 6.79 -4.77
N GLY A 55 12.16 7.28 -3.60
CA GLY A 55 12.98 8.09 -2.72
C GLY A 55 12.36 8.30 -1.34
N ARG A 56 12.85 9.30 -0.61
CA ARG A 56 12.25 9.74 0.65
C ARG A 56 10.83 10.27 0.46
N ILE A 57 10.07 10.16 1.54
CA ILE A 57 8.70 10.65 1.66
C ILE A 57 8.61 12.06 2.25
N PHE A 58 7.43 12.67 2.17
CA PHE A 58 7.19 14.03 2.67
C PHE A 58 7.52 14.20 4.16
N ALA A 59 7.19 13.22 5.01
CA ALA A 59 7.43 13.30 6.45
C ALA A 59 8.93 13.34 6.81
N GLU A 60 9.79 12.69 6.00
CA GLU A 60 11.25 12.76 6.17
C GLU A 60 11.76 14.18 5.85
N TYR A 61 11.23 14.82 4.80
CA TYR A 61 11.58 16.22 4.50
C TYR A 61 11.06 17.19 5.57
N LEU A 62 9.86 16.97 6.12
CA LEU A 62 9.40 17.74 7.28
C LEU A 62 10.34 17.57 8.46
N ALA A 63 10.85 16.36 8.72
CA ALA A 63 11.80 16.12 9.82
C ALA A 63 13.12 16.86 9.58
N LYS A 64 13.61 16.85 8.34
CA LYS A 64 14.79 17.63 7.99
C LYS A 64 14.61 19.12 8.23
N GLU A 65 13.47 19.68 7.81
CA GLU A 65 13.20 21.12 7.84
C GLU A 65 12.80 21.65 9.22
N LEU A 66 12.06 20.85 9.99
CA LEU A 66 11.48 21.29 11.26
C LEU A 66 12.16 20.68 12.49
N ALA A 67 12.86 19.54 12.34
CA ALA A 67 13.64 18.91 13.41
C ALA A 67 15.14 18.87 13.09
N GLY A 68 15.58 19.43 11.96
CA GLY A 68 16.99 19.63 11.60
C GLY A 68 17.67 18.45 10.90
N ASP A 69 17.14 17.24 11.01
CA ASP A 69 17.68 16.04 10.38
C ASP A 69 16.60 15.03 9.99
N TYR A 70 16.87 14.25 8.94
CA TYR A 70 16.00 13.15 8.51
C TYR A 70 15.84 12.09 9.59
N ASP A 71 16.87 11.87 10.41
CA ASP A 71 16.88 10.86 11.47
C ASP A 71 16.03 11.28 12.68
N ASN A 72 15.55 12.53 12.74
CA ASN A 72 14.62 13.01 13.77
C ASN A 72 13.15 12.70 13.43
N LEU A 73 12.92 11.66 12.62
CA LEU A 73 11.61 11.07 12.34
C LEU A 73 11.50 9.70 13.02
N THR A 74 10.47 9.53 13.86
CA THR A 74 10.03 8.21 14.33
C THR A 74 8.75 7.83 13.60
N ASN A 75 8.83 6.79 12.77
CA ASN A 75 7.73 6.38 11.88
C ASN A 75 6.99 5.14 12.38
N TYR A 76 5.76 5.32 12.86
CA TYR A 76 4.82 4.26 13.24
C TYR A 76 3.88 3.84 12.11
N ALA A 77 3.86 4.54 10.98
CA ALA A 77 3.03 4.17 9.84
C ALA A 77 3.45 2.82 9.27
N VAL A 78 2.45 2.06 8.82
CA VAL A 78 2.60 0.71 8.25
C VAL A 78 1.83 0.66 6.94
N GLY A 79 2.47 0.19 5.87
CA GLY A 79 1.81 -0.02 4.59
C GLY A 79 0.58 -0.92 4.72
N GLY A 80 -0.49 -0.59 4.00
CA GLY A 80 -1.74 -1.35 4.04
C GLY A 80 -2.62 -1.09 5.27
N ALA A 81 -2.19 -0.30 6.26
CA ALA A 81 -3.00 -0.03 7.45
C ALA A 81 -4.34 0.62 7.08
N PHE A 82 -5.41 0.21 7.76
CA PHE A 82 -6.65 0.97 7.79
C PHE A 82 -6.57 1.99 8.93
N SER A 83 -7.46 2.99 8.95
CA SER A 83 -7.53 3.97 10.04
C SER A 83 -7.77 3.33 11.42
N GLY A 84 -8.51 2.23 11.47
CA GLY A 84 -8.75 1.40 12.66
C GLY A 84 -9.32 0.04 12.26
N VAL A 85 -10.03 -0.63 13.17
CA VAL A 85 -10.78 -1.86 12.84
C VAL A 85 -12.06 -1.48 12.09
N LEU A 86 -12.08 -1.64 10.76
CA LEU A 86 -13.23 -1.27 9.93
C LEU A 86 -14.26 -2.39 9.81
N THR A 87 -13.81 -3.64 9.79
CA THR A 87 -14.68 -4.82 9.84
C THR A 87 -14.13 -5.87 10.80
N GLY A 88 -14.99 -6.82 11.20
CA GLY A 88 -14.65 -7.82 12.22
C GLY A 88 -14.63 -7.26 13.64
N LYS A 89 -13.97 -7.99 14.55
CA LYS A 89 -13.83 -7.61 15.95
C LYS A 89 -12.37 -7.50 16.35
N GLU A 90 -12.00 -6.41 17.01
CA GLU A 90 -10.64 -6.22 17.56
C GLU A 90 -10.17 -7.44 18.38
N GLY A 91 -8.97 -7.93 18.07
CA GLY A 91 -8.32 -9.10 18.63
C GLY A 91 -8.84 -10.44 18.13
N ALA A 92 -9.77 -10.47 17.18
CA ALA A 92 -10.33 -11.70 16.61
C ALA A 92 -9.75 -12.04 15.23
N GLU A 93 -9.94 -13.28 14.78
CA GLU A 93 -9.45 -13.76 13.48
C GLU A 93 -10.10 -13.04 12.28
N ASP A 94 -11.27 -12.44 12.48
CA ASP A 94 -12.00 -11.69 11.46
C ASP A 94 -11.69 -10.18 11.48
N GLU A 95 -10.83 -9.71 12.39
CA GLU A 95 -10.42 -8.31 12.47
C GLU A 95 -9.82 -7.85 11.15
N ARG A 96 -10.29 -6.69 10.66
CA ARG A 96 -9.69 -6.00 9.52
C ARG A 96 -9.26 -4.60 9.92
N SER A 97 -8.03 -4.50 10.41
CA SER A 97 -7.33 -3.25 10.71
C SER A 97 -6.26 -2.89 9.68
N ASN A 98 -5.98 -3.81 8.75
CA ASN A 98 -4.99 -3.68 7.70
C ASN A 98 -5.47 -4.52 6.50
N TRP A 99 -4.99 -4.18 5.31
CA TRP A 99 -5.21 -4.95 4.10
C TRP A 99 -4.71 -6.40 4.24
N SER A 100 -3.52 -6.63 4.82
CA SER A 100 -3.09 -7.98 5.18
C SER A 100 -3.71 -8.42 6.49
N THR A 101 -4.25 -9.64 6.48
CA THR A 101 -4.84 -10.28 7.66
C THR A 101 -3.81 -10.65 8.72
N TRP A 102 -2.49 -10.59 8.45
CA TRP A 102 -1.45 -10.85 9.46
C TRP A 102 -0.79 -9.60 10.03
N LEU A 103 -1.06 -8.45 9.44
CA LEU A 103 -0.81 -7.14 10.04
C LEU A 103 -2.04 -6.68 10.85
N THR A 104 -2.94 -7.61 11.19
CA THR A 104 -4.01 -7.41 12.17
C THR A 104 -3.45 -6.82 13.47
N GLY A 105 -4.13 -5.81 14.02
CA GLY A 105 -3.65 -5.04 15.16
C GLY A 105 -2.65 -3.93 14.82
N TRP A 106 -2.42 -3.61 13.54
CA TRP A 106 -1.58 -2.47 13.08
C TRP A 106 -2.33 -1.41 12.28
N GLY A 107 -3.62 -1.23 12.56
CA GLY A 107 -4.38 -0.07 12.08
C GLY A 107 -3.93 1.24 12.74
N GLY A 108 -4.38 2.38 12.21
CA GLY A 108 -3.99 3.71 12.68
C GLY A 108 -4.21 3.93 14.19
N VAL A 109 -5.38 3.53 14.71
CA VAL A 109 -5.66 3.59 16.16
C VAL A 109 -4.61 2.80 16.95
N GLN A 110 -4.35 1.55 16.56
CA GLN A 110 -3.37 0.70 17.24
C GLN A 110 -1.94 1.23 17.16
N GLN A 111 -1.58 1.94 16.07
CA GLN A 111 -0.28 2.61 15.97
C GLN A 111 -0.14 3.70 17.04
N THR A 112 -1.17 4.52 17.26
CA THR A 112 -1.16 5.52 18.33
C THR A 112 -1.17 4.89 19.73
N ASP A 113 -1.91 3.79 19.94
CA ASP A 113 -1.91 3.07 21.21
C ASP A 113 -0.53 2.46 21.52
N THR A 114 0.12 1.91 20.49
CA THR A 114 1.47 1.34 20.60
C THR A 114 2.49 2.42 20.94
N PHE A 115 2.44 3.56 20.24
CA PHE A 115 3.26 4.72 20.59
C PHE A 115 3.07 5.11 22.06
N LEU A 116 1.83 5.27 22.52
CA LEU A 116 1.59 5.65 23.92
C LEU A 116 2.13 4.61 24.89
N LYS A 117 1.96 3.32 24.62
CA LYS A 117 2.50 2.24 25.45
C LYS A 117 4.03 2.28 25.54
N GLU A 118 4.72 2.60 24.44
CA GLU A 118 6.18 2.70 24.38
C GLU A 118 6.71 3.99 25.02
N HIS A 119 5.87 5.01 25.15
CA HIS A 119 6.21 6.31 25.72
C HIS A 119 5.53 6.55 27.09
N ASP A 120 5.33 5.50 27.89
CA ASP A 120 4.77 5.57 29.25
C ASP A 120 3.43 6.31 29.36
N GLY A 121 2.60 6.18 28.31
CA GLY A 121 1.29 6.81 28.18
C GLY A 121 1.35 8.32 27.89
N LYS A 122 2.47 8.84 27.40
CA LYS A 122 2.68 10.28 27.20
C LYS A 122 3.18 10.62 25.81
N ALA A 123 2.72 11.76 25.32
CA ALA A 123 3.25 12.44 24.15
C ALA A 123 4.20 13.58 24.57
N ASP A 124 5.23 13.84 23.77
CA ASP A 124 6.13 14.97 23.95
C ASP A 124 5.46 16.25 23.43
N PRO A 125 5.20 17.26 24.29
CA PRO A 125 4.60 18.52 23.86
C PRO A 125 5.49 19.34 22.90
N LYS A 126 6.75 18.97 22.69
CA LYS A 126 7.69 19.61 21.76
C LYS A 126 7.90 18.85 20.46
N ALA A 127 7.11 17.81 20.20
CA ALA A 127 7.16 17.05 18.96
C ALA A 127 5.99 17.43 18.03
N LEU A 128 6.19 17.19 16.73
CA LEU A 128 5.12 17.26 15.73
C LEU A 128 4.59 15.85 15.48
N TYR A 129 3.27 15.70 15.49
CA TYR A 129 2.60 14.43 15.23
C TYR A 129 1.86 14.50 13.89
N ILE A 130 2.11 13.56 12.98
CA ILE A 130 1.49 13.51 11.65
C ILE A 130 0.57 12.29 11.59
N ILE A 131 -0.71 12.50 11.28
CA ILE A 131 -1.67 11.41 11.01
C ILE A 131 -2.04 11.47 9.54
N SER A 132 -1.52 10.53 8.75
CA SER A 132 -1.82 10.35 7.34
C SER A 132 -2.32 8.94 7.11
N VAL A 133 -3.64 8.77 7.25
CA VAL A 133 -4.34 7.48 7.15
C VAL A 133 -5.69 7.62 6.47
N GLY A 134 -6.13 6.54 5.83
CA GLY A 134 -7.52 6.28 5.47
C GLY A 134 -7.71 6.01 3.98
N GLY A 135 -6.67 6.09 3.14
CA GLY A 135 -6.75 5.73 1.73
C GLY A 135 -7.14 4.27 1.56
N ASN A 136 -6.53 3.38 2.33
CA ASN A 136 -6.86 1.94 2.30
C ASN A 136 -8.25 1.62 2.83
N ASP A 137 -8.89 2.50 3.59
CA ASP A 137 -10.24 2.28 4.08
C ASP A 137 -11.26 2.18 2.93
N ALA A 138 -10.94 2.76 1.77
CA ALA A 138 -11.75 2.67 0.54
C ALA A 138 -12.01 1.22 0.11
N TYR A 139 -11.11 0.29 0.43
CA TYR A 139 -11.29 -1.13 0.15
C TYR A 139 -12.47 -1.76 0.89
N THR A 140 -12.92 -1.15 1.98
CA THR A 140 -14.07 -1.63 2.77
C THR A 140 -15.40 -1.11 2.24
N VAL A 141 -15.41 -0.17 1.29
CA VAL A 141 -16.63 0.43 0.73
C VAL A 141 -17.49 -0.60 0.02
N ALA A 142 -16.89 -1.59 -0.66
CA ALA A 142 -17.64 -2.65 -1.32
C ALA A 142 -18.50 -3.48 -0.32
N ASP A 143 -18.02 -3.63 0.92
CA ASP A 143 -18.68 -4.43 1.95
C ASP A 143 -19.58 -3.58 2.87
N LEU A 144 -19.17 -2.34 3.18
CA LEU A 144 -19.81 -1.47 4.16
C LEU A 144 -20.73 -0.41 3.54
N GLY A 145 -20.49 -0.04 2.28
CA GLY A 145 -21.03 1.17 1.65
C GLY A 145 -20.29 2.45 2.07
N ASP A 146 -20.37 3.47 1.23
CA ASP A 146 -19.61 4.73 1.39
C ASP A 146 -19.85 5.41 2.74
N GLU A 147 -21.11 5.55 3.16
CA GLU A 147 -21.49 6.27 4.39
C GLU A 147 -20.89 5.61 5.64
N ARG A 148 -21.03 4.28 5.75
CA ARG A 148 -20.57 3.54 6.94
C ARG A 148 -19.06 3.43 6.98
N ALA A 149 -18.41 3.22 5.83
CA ALA A 149 -16.95 3.24 5.74
C ALA A 149 -16.40 4.62 6.16
N ALA A 150 -17.01 5.72 5.68
CA ALA A 150 -16.61 7.08 6.03
C ALA A 150 -16.81 7.38 7.53
N GLU A 151 -17.91 6.90 8.12
CA GLU A 151 -18.20 7.06 9.55
C GLU A 151 -17.13 6.37 10.42
N LEU A 152 -16.84 5.11 10.14
CA LEU A 152 -15.84 4.33 10.87
C LEU A 152 -14.42 4.91 10.71
N SER A 153 -14.08 5.28 9.47
CA SER A 153 -12.79 5.88 9.17
C SER A 153 -12.58 7.20 9.92
N SER A 154 -13.62 8.03 9.98
CA SER A 154 -13.57 9.31 10.67
C SER A 154 -13.59 9.18 12.20
N ASP A 155 -14.29 8.17 12.76
CA ASP A 155 -14.22 7.83 14.19
C ASP A 155 -12.81 7.37 14.60
N ALA A 156 -12.16 6.57 13.75
CA ALA A 156 -10.80 6.10 13.99
C ALA A 156 -9.80 7.27 13.94
N ALA A 157 -9.89 8.16 12.95
CA ALA A 157 -9.04 9.35 12.87
C ALA A 157 -9.24 10.30 14.07
N LEU A 158 -10.48 10.47 14.56
CA LEU A 158 -10.74 11.19 15.80
C LEU A 158 -10.07 10.49 16.99
N THR A 159 -10.19 9.18 17.09
CA THR A 159 -9.58 8.38 18.18
C THR A 159 -8.06 8.52 18.20
N MET A 160 -7.39 8.39 17.06
CA MET A 160 -5.95 8.64 16.92
C MET A 160 -5.58 10.06 17.38
N THR A 161 -6.36 11.06 16.98
CA THR A 161 -6.13 12.46 17.39
C THR A 161 -6.26 12.60 18.91
N LYS A 162 -7.32 12.04 19.50
CA LYS A 162 -7.56 12.06 20.95
C LYS A 162 -6.43 11.39 21.72
N ASN A 163 -6.02 10.19 21.32
CA ASN A 163 -4.90 9.46 21.91
C ASN A 163 -3.67 10.35 22.06
N LEU A 164 -3.29 11.08 21.01
CA LEU A 164 -2.11 11.94 21.04
C LEU A 164 -2.31 13.19 21.90
N VAL A 165 -3.40 13.94 21.70
CA VAL A 165 -3.58 15.23 22.41
C VAL A 165 -3.86 15.03 23.90
N GLU A 166 -4.66 14.03 24.28
CA GLU A 166 -4.95 13.71 25.69
C GLU A 166 -3.69 13.22 26.41
N ALA A 167 -2.75 12.60 25.68
CA ALA A 167 -1.45 12.20 26.21
C ALA A 167 -0.41 13.34 26.28
N GLY A 168 -0.73 14.53 25.78
CA GLY A 168 0.11 15.73 25.90
C GLY A 168 0.68 16.29 24.60
N ALA A 169 0.31 15.75 23.43
CA ALA A 169 0.72 16.32 22.15
C ALA A 169 0.13 17.73 21.99
N LYS A 170 0.97 18.68 21.55
CA LYS A 170 0.58 20.08 21.34
C LYS A 170 0.28 20.42 19.89
N THR A 171 0.88 19.70 18.95
CA THR A 171 0.71 19.94 17.52
C THR A 171 0.50 18.62 16.78
N VAL A 172 -0.66 18.51 16.11
CA VAL A 172 -1.02 17.37 15.27
C VAL A 172 -1.35 17.88 13.87
N LEU A 173 -0.77 17.27 12.84
CA LEU A 173 -1.00 17.57 11.43
C LEU A 173 -1.72 16.39 10.76
N LEU A 174 -2.85 16.66 10.11
CA LEU A 174 -3.49 15.74 9.18
C LEU A 174 -3.31 16.27 7.75
N PRO A 175 -2.29 15.82 7.00
CA PRO A 175 -1.84 16.50 5.80
C PRO A 175 -2.83 16.36 4.63
N ASN A 176 -3.59 15.27 4.59
CA ASN A 176 -4.57 14.98 3.52
C ASN A 176 -5.98 15.49 3.80
N ARG A 177 -6.18 16.21 4.91
CA ARG A 177 -7.50 16.70 5.32
C ARG A 177 -7.62 18.19 5.01
N PHE A 178 -8.85 18.62 4.77
CA PHE A 178 -9.18 20.01 4.48
C PHE A 178 -10.67 20.26 4.70
N LYS A 179 -11.05 21.49 5.04
CA LYS A 179 -12.45 21.87 5.08
C LYS A 179 -12.98 21.94 3.65
N ASP A 180 -13.98 21.12 3.35
CA ASP A 180 -14.66 21.16 2.07
C ASP A 180 -15.83 22.15 2.14
N GLU A 181 -15.97 23.01 1.14
CA GLU A 181 -17.05 23.99 1.07
C GLU A 181 -18.25 23.48 0.23
N ARG A 182 -18.13 22.30 -0.40
CA ARG A 182 -19.24 21.65 -1.11
C ARG A 182 -20.26 21.12 -0.10
N ALA A 183 -21.54 21.18 -0.49
CA ALA A 183 -22.66 20.75 0.37
C ALA A 183 -23.17 19.33 0.03
N ASP A 184 -22.82 18.80 -1.13
CA ASP A 184 -23.32 17.55 -1.72
C ASP A 184 -22.20 16.50 -1.82
N LEU A 185 -21.60 16.18 -0.67
CA LEU A 185 -20.57 15.14 -0.57
C LEU A 185 -21.25 13.76 -0.63
N THR A 186 -20.91 12.97 -1.64
CA THR A 186 -21.55 11.66 -1.90
C THR A 186 -20.56 10.51 -2.03
N SER A 187 -19.30 10.79 -2.34
CA SER A 187 -18.24 9.77 -2.38
C SER A 187 -17.73 9.47 -0.96
N PHE A 188 -17.28 8.23 -0.73
CA PHE A 188 -16.57 7.85 0.49
C PHE A 188 -15.46 8.85 0.85
N GLU A 189 -14.62 9.21 -0.12
CA GLU A 189 -13.46 10.10 0.07
C GLU A 189 -13.87 11.48 0.59
N ASP A 190 -14.89 12.09 -0.04
CA ASP A 190 -15.41 13.41 0.31
C ASP A 190 -16.08 13.39 1.69
N MET A 191 -16.96 12.41 1.92
CA MET A 191 -17.66 12.25 3.20
C MET A 191 -16.66 12.00 4.33
N ARG A 192 -15.70 11.10 4.15
CA ARG A 192 -14.65 10.82 5.13
C ARG A 192 -13.85 12.08 5.44
N ASN A 193 -13.40 12.82 4.42
CA ASN A 193 -12.65 14.06 4.62
C ASN A 193 -13.42 15.04 5.52
N GLN A 194 -14.66 15.34 5.16
CA GLN A 194 -15.46 16.33 5.89
C GLN A 194 -15.82 15.84 7.30
N GLN A 195 -16.19 14.57 7.46
CA GLN A 195 -16.50 13.99 8.77
C GLN A 195 -15.28 13.99 9.71
N VAL A 196 -14.07 13.70 9.21
CA VAL A 196 -12.83 13.80 10.00
C VAL A 196 -12.64 15.24 10.51
N VAL A 197 -12.75 16.22 9.61
CA VAL A 197 -12.58 17.64 9.94
C VAL A 197 -13.62 18.10 10.96
N ASP A 198 -14.88 17.77 10.76
CA ASP A 198 -15.97 18.18 11.65
C ASP A 198 -15.86 17.54 13.04
N LYS A 199 -15.58 16.24 13.11
CA LYS A 199 -15.40 15.50 14.36
C LYS A 199 -14.23 16.06 15.18
N ILE A 200 -13.08 16.27 14.53
CA ILE A 200 -11.89 16.82 15.19
C ILE A 200 -12.12 18.26 15.65
N ASN A 201 -12.66 19.14 14.79
CA ASN A 201 -12.94 20.53 15.18
C ASN A 201 -13.96 20.62 16.31
N THR A 202 -15.00 19.79 16.28
CA THR A 202 -15.99 19.70 17.36
C THR A 202 -15.35 19.28 18.67
N TYR A 203 -14.47 18.27 18.63
CA TYR A 203 -13.74 17.82 19.80
C TYR A 203 -12.79 18.90 20.34
N VAL A 204 -11.95 19.49 19.50
CA VAL A 204 -10.98 20.54 19.91
C VAL A 204 -11.68 21.79 20.47
N ALA A 205 -12.90 22.09 20.01
CA ALA A 205 -13.71 23.19 20.54
C ALA A 205 -14.49 22.84 21.82
N SER A 206 -14.47 21.58 22.25
CA SER A 206 -15.20 21.12 23.44
C SER A 206 -14.44 21.39 24.74
N ASP A 207 -15.16 21.43 25.86
CA ASP A 207 -14.57 21.57 27.20
C ASP A 207 -13.72 20.35 27.62
N ASP A 208 -13.89 19.21 26.94
CA ASP A 208 -13.16 17.97 27.23
C ASP A 208 -11.76 17.96 26.60
N ALA A 209 -11.52 18.75 25.56
CA ALA A 209 -10.22 18.79 24.90
C ALA A 209 -9.16 19.52 25.75
N PRO A 210 -7.90 19.01 25.78
CA PRO A 210 -6.79 19.73 26.38
C PRO A 210 -6.66 21.13 25.78
N GLN A 211 -6.43 22.12 26.65
CA GLN A 211 -6.23 23.50 26.21
C GLN A 211 -4.88 23.66 25.48
N ASP A 212 -4.79 24.66 24.61
CA ASP A 212 -3.56 25.02 23.90
C ASP A 212 -3.04 23.84 23.07
N VAL A 213 -3.92 23.24 22.25
CA VAL A 213 -3.58 22.22 21.26
C VAL A 213 -3.92 22.73 19.87
N HIS A 214 -3.06 22.38 18.90
CA HIS A 214 -3.22 22.77 17.51
C HIS A 214 -3.34 21.52 16.66
N VAL A 215 -4.56 21.22 16.23
CA VAL A 215 -4.82 20.18 15.22
C VAL A 215 -5.05 20.88 13.88
N LEU A 216 -4.14 20.66 12.93
CA LEU A 216 -4.05 21.40 11.69
C LEU A 216 -4.24 20.49 10.48
N PHE A 217 -4.82 21.06 9.42
CA PHE A 217 -5.17 20.36 8.20
C PHE A 217 -4.27 20.85 7.06
N GLY A 218 -3.64 19.91 6.34
CA GLY A 218 -2.61 20.24 5.35
C GLY A 218 -3.14 20.54 3.95
N ASN A 219 -4.34 20.08 3.58
CA ASN A 219 -4.94 20.23 2.26
C ASN A 219 -4.04 19.78 1.07
N LEU A 220 -3.35 18.64 1.20
CA LEU A 220 -2.58 18.09 0.07
C LEU A 220 -3.38 17.93 -1.24
N PRO A 221 -4.70 17.62 -1.25
CA PRO A 221 -5.48 17.59 -2.49
C PRO A 221 -5.49 18.92 -3.28
N GLN A 222 -5.35 20.07 -2.61
CA GLN A 222 -5.23 21.36 -3.31
C GLN A 222 -3.97 21.44 -4.18
N LEU A 223 -2.88 20.74 -3.81
CA LEU A 223 -1.71 20.69 -4.68
C LEU A 223 -2.03 20.03 -6.03
N ASN A 224 -2.93 19.05 -6.07
CA ASN A 224 -3.35 18.44 -7.34
C ASN A 224 -4.13 19.45 -8.19
N ALA A 225 -5.04 20.20 -7.59
CA ALA A 225 -5.73 21.29 -8.28
C ALA A 225 -4.75 22.37 -8.79
N ASP A 226 -3.72 22.72 -8.00
CA ASP A 226 -2.67 23.66 -8.40
C ASP A 226 -1.81 23.11 -9.56
N ILE A 227 -1.61 21.78 -9.63
CA ILE A 227 -0.92 21.11 -10.73
C ILE A 227 -1.77 21.13 -11.99
N GLU A 228 -3.06 20.80 -11.88
CA GLU A 228 -4.02 20.86 -12.98
C GLU A 228 -4.15 22.27 -13.56
N GLU A 229 -4.18 23.30 -12.71
CA GLU A 229 -4.28 24.70 -13.13
C GLU A 229 -3.01 25.21 -13.82
N GLN A 230 -1.82 24.90 -13.28
CA GLN A 230 -0.55 25.46 -13.75
C GLN A 230 0.14 24.60 -14.81
N GLY A 231 -0.31 23.36 -15.02
CA GLY A 231 0.29 22.36 -15.89
C GLY A 231 1.36 21.53 -15.18
N PHE A 232 1.32 20.21 -15.35
CA PHE A 232 2.21 19.28 -14.64
C PHE A 232 3.69 19.43 -15.04
N GLU A 233 3.97 19.95 -16.23
CA GLU A 233 5.33 20.23 -16.69
C GLU A 233 5.97 21.37 -15.90
N ALA A 234 5.18 22.33 -15.41
CA ALA A 234 5.67 23.37 -14.50
C ALA A 234 6.21 22.75 -13.20
N TYR A 235 5.68 21.58 -12.82
CA TYR A 235 6.13 20.78 -11.68
C TYR A 235 7.28 19.83 -11.98
N GLY A 236 7.73 19.83 -13.23
CA GLY A 236 8.80 18.98 -13.73
C GLY A 236 8.36 17.53 -13.90
N TYR A 237 7.06 17.28 -14.06
CA TYR A 237 6.54 16.00 -14.53
C TYR A 237 6.48 15.99 -16.05
N LYS A 238 6.59 14.80 -16.65
CA LYS A 238 6.23 14.50 -18.03
C LYS A 238 4.88 13.77 -18.13
N SER A 239 4.35 13.27 -17.00
CA SER A 239 3.02 12.67 -16.93
C SER A 239 2.47 12.72 -15.50
N MET A 240 1.14 12.90 -15.39
CA MET A 240 0.40 12.73 -14.14
C MET A 240 0.05 11.26 -13.83
N GLY A 241 0.42 10.32 -14.71
CA GLY A 241 0.29 8.89 -14.49
C GLY A 241 1.37 8.32 -13.55
N PHE A 242 1.70 7.05 -13.74
CA PHE A 242 2.67 6.32 -12.94
C PHE A 242 3.84 5.73 -13.74
N TYR A 243 4.98 5.51 -13.08
CA TYR A 243 6.23 5.06 -13.71
C TYR A 243 6.36 3.52 -13.87
N LEU A 244 5.86 2.75 -12.91
CA LEU A 244 5.98 1.29 -12.71
C LEU A 244 7.07 0.50 -13.49
N ILE A 245 8.08 0.04 -12.74
CA ILE A 245 8.90 -1.14 -13.05
C ILE A 245 8.48 -2.25 -12.08
N SER A 246 7.93 -3.36 -12.57
CA SER A 246 7.54 -4.47 -11.70
C SER A 246 7.58 -5.83 -12.38
N ASP A 247 8.20 -6.81 -11.72
CA ASP A 247 8.19 -8.24 -12.07
C ASP A 247 6.85 -8.94 -11.75
N TRP A 248 5.87 -8.22 -11.16
CA TRP A 248 4.52 -8.73 -10.87
C TRP A 248 3.70 -9.13 -12.10
N VAL A 249 4.25 -8.98 -13.30
CA VAL A 249 3.44 -8.61 -14.45
C VAL A 249 3.73 -9.46 -15.70
N PRO A 250 3.14 -10.65 -15.82
CA PRO A 250 2.86 -11.20 -17.14
C PRO A 250 1.66 -10.53 -17.83
N ALA A 251 0.94 -9.58 -17.19
CA ALA A 251 -0.41 -9.19 -17.62
C ALA A 251 -0.77 -7.68 -17.62
N TYR A 252 0.16 -6.77 -17.37
CA TYR A 252 -0.09 -5.33 -17.41
C TYR A 252 1.07 -4.63 -18.15
N GLY A 253 0.74 -3.92 -19.21
CA GLY A 253 1.72 -3.05 -19.87
C GLY A 253 2.13 -1.89 -18.98
N TYR A 254 3.16 -1.16 -19.41
CA TYR A 254 3.34 0.23 -19.00
C TYR A 254 2.01 0.97 -19.25
N ALA A 255 1.44 1.54 -18.21
CA ALA A 255 0.19 2.27 -18.29
C ALA A 255 0.47 3.76 -18.10
N LEU A 256 0.53 4.46 -19.23
CA LEU A 256 0.53 5.92 -19.30
C LEU A 256 -0.93 6.37 -19.23
N ALA A 257 -1.51 6.36 -18.03
CA ALA A 257 -2.86 6.85 -17.82
C ALA A 257 -2.83 8.36 -17.58
N SER A 258 -2.90 9.16 -18.66
CA SER A 258 -3.42 10.53 -18.59
C SER A 258 -4.15 10.90 -19.88
N GLU A 259 -5.28 11.60 -19.78
CA GLU A 259 -6.06 12.14 -20.91
C GLU A 259 -5.18 13.00 -21.85
N ASP A 260 -4.19 13.69 -21.27
CA ASP A 260 -3.34 14.67 -21.97
C ASP A 260 -2.18 14.06 -22.80
N ASN A 261 -1.98 12.75 -22.72
CA ASN A 261 -0.92 12.06 -23.46
C ASN A 261 -1.39 11.47 -24.80
N SER A 262 -2.63 11.75 -25.22
CA SER A 262 -3.23 11.20 -26.45
C SER A 262 -2.45 11.54 -27.73
N ASP A 263 -1.77 12.69 -27.78
CA ASP A 263 -0.94 13.09 -28.91
C ASP A 263 0.39 12.32 -29.00
N GLN A 264 0.91 11.83 -27.87
CA GLN A 264 2.11 10.98 -27.82
C GLN A 264 1.74 9.48 -27.84
N PHE A 265 0.55 9.13 -27.35
CA PHE A 265 0.03 7.78 -27.17
C PHE A 265 -1.46 7.76 -27.57
N PRO A 266 -1.80 7.56 -28.86
CA PRO A 266 -3.18 7.69 -29.34
C PRO A 266 -4.14 6.72 -28.64
N THR A 267 -5.08 7.29 -27.88
CA THR A 267 -6.19 6.60 -27.20
C THR A 267 -7.51 6.83 -27.95
N THR A 268 -8.51 6.00 -27.66
CA THR A 268 -9.90 6.16 -28.11
C THR A 268 -10.74 6.73 -26.97
N GLU A 269 -11.86 7.41 -27.29
CA GLU A 269 -12.78 8.07 -26.34
C GLU A 269 -13.33 7.12 -25.23
N GLN A 270 -13.29 5.79 -25.45
CA GLN A 270 -13.64 4.78 -24.44
C GLN A 270 -12.53 4.49 -23.41
N GLN A 271 -11.28 4.88 -23.70
CA GLN A 271 -10.09 4.63 -22.87
C GLN A 271 -9.77 5.81 -21.91
N GLU A 272 -10.46 6.94 -22.05
CA GLU A 272 -10.28 8.12 -21.18
C GLU A 272 -11.18 8.09 -19.94
N THR A 273 -12.35 7.44 -20.01
CA THR A 273 -13.43 7.70 -19.05
C THR A 273 -13.41 6.87 -17.77
N HIS A 274 -12.50 5.93 -17.60
CA HIS A 274 -12.39 5.15 -16.36
C HIS A 274 -10.91 4.93 -16.06
N GLY A 275 -10.43 5.41 -14.89
CA GLY A 275 -9.19 4.95 -14.27
C GLY A 275 -9.27 3.48 -13.84
N GLY A 276 -9.69 2.61 -14.76
CA GLY A 276 -10.00 1.22 -14.52
C GLY A 276 -9.17 0.35 -15.47
N TYR A 277 -8.17 -0.33 -14.90
CA TYR A 277 -7.82 -1.76 -15.01
C TYR A 277 -7.97 -2.53 -16.34
N GLY A 278 -8.23 -1.89 -17.47
CA GLY A 278 -8.65 -2.55 -18.68
C GLY A 278 -7.94 -2.00 -19.90
N ILE A 279 -6.95 -2.75 -20.37
CA ILE A 279 -6.41 -2.69 -21.74
C ILE A 279 -5.35 -1.59 -21.97
N TYR A 280 -4.29 -1.58 -21.14
CA TYR A 280 -2.98 -1.08 -21.59
C TYR A 280 -2.11 -2.27 -22.02
N SER A 281 -1.46 -2.13 -23.17
CA SER A 281 -0.79 -3.20 -23.92
C SER A 281 0.16 -4.03 -23.06
N THR A 282 -0.24 -5.26 -22.73
CA THR A 282 0.61 -6.29 -22.09
C THR A 282 1.76 -6.77 -22.99
N ASP A 283 1.93 -6.23 -24.19
CA ASP A 283 3.03 -6.56 -25.10
C ASP A 283 4.29 -5.76 -24.68
N SER A 284 4.88 -6.18 -23.55
CA SER A 284 6.08 -5.63 -22.89
C SER A 284 7.33 -5.60 -23.78
N LYS A 285 7.29 -6.16 -24.99
CA LYS A 285 8.38 -6.09 -25.98
C LYS A 285 8.52 -4.72 -26.67
N TYR A 286 7.56 -3.82 -26.51
CA TYR A 286 7.54 -2.53 -27.22
C TYR A 286 7.92 -1.33 -26.35
N TYR A 287 8.13 -1.53 -25.05
CA TYR A 287 8.46 -0.42 -24.16
C TYR A 287 9.48 -0.90 -23.14
N THR A 288 10.65 -0.28 -23.18
CA THR A 288 11.68 -0.36 -22.14
C THR A 288 11.93 1.08 -21.68
N PRO A 289 12.00 1.41 -20.38
CA PRO A 289 12.26 2.77 -19.91
C PRO A 289 13.49 3.39 -20.58
N GLU A 290 14.48 2.55 -20.87
CA GLU A 290 15.71 2.83 -21.62
C GLU A 290 15.46 3.39 -23.04
N THR A 291 14.32 3.07 -23.66
CA THR A 291 13.94 3.58 -24.99
C THR A 291 13.14 4.88 -24.96
N ALA A 292 12.64 5.30 -23.79
CA ALA A 292 11.78 6.49 -23.64
C ALA A 292 12.45 7.68 -22.95
N ASP A 293 13.67 7.52 -22.40
CA ASP A 293 14.38 8.58 -21.63
C ASP A 293 13.50 9.16 -20.50
N LEU A 294 12.74 8.28 -19.84
CA LEU A 294 11.86 8.59 -18.73
C LEU A 294 12.40 8.01 -17.43
N GLU A 295 12.40 8.83 -16.39
CA GLU A 295 12.87 8.50 -15.04
C GLU A 295 11.69 8.50 -14.05
N PRO A 296 11.78 7.82 -12.89
CA PRO A 296 10.69 7.78 -11.91
C PRO A 296 10.14 9.15 -11.50
N ASN A 297 11.03 10.15 -11.39
CA ASN A 297 10.67 11.51 -11.03
C ASN A 297 10.03 12.30 -12.18
N ASP A 298 9.91 11.73 -13.38
CA ASP A 298 9.11 12.33 -14.45
C ASP A 298 7.61 12.11 -14.24
N PHE A 299 7.21 11.32 -13.24
CA PHE A 299 5.82 10.95 -12.98
C PHE A 299 5.34 11.49 -11.64
N TYR A 300 4.03 11.78 -11.58
CA TYR A 300 3.39 12.12 -10.31
C TYR A 300 3.34 10.90 -9.37
N LEU A 301 2.98 9.73 -9.88
CA LEU A 301 3.03 8.49 -9.13
C LEU A 301 4.24 7.64 -9.51
N TYR A 302 4.81 6.92 -8.54
CA TYR A 302 5.86 5.93 -8.77
C TYR A 302 5.26 4.59 -9.24
N ASP A 303 4.21 4.14 -8.57
CA ASP A 303 3.40 2.98 -8.94
C ASP A 303 1.92 3.38 -9.07
N GLU A 304 1.00 2.42 -9.17
CA GLU A 304 -0.43 2.71 -9.34
C GLU A 304 -1.04 3.56 -8.21
N TYR A 305 -0.46 3.53 -7.01
CA TYR A 305 -1.05 4.13 -5.81
C TYR A 305 -0.15 5.20 -5.18
N HIS A 306 1.17 5.03 -5.27
CA HIS A 306 2.09 5.77 -4.42
C HIS A 306 2.80 6.91 -5.15
N PRO A 307 2.93 8.09 -4.51
CA PRO A 307 3.64 9.23 -5.09
C PRO A 307 5.12 8.96 -5.39
N SER A 308 5.63 9.59 -6.46
CA SER A 308 7.07 9.64 -6.70
C SER A 308 7.79 10.50 -5.65
N ASN A 309 9.11 10.38 -5.59
CA ASN A 309 9.93 11.18 -4.70
C ASN A 309 9.82 12.69 -5.02
N ARG A 310 9.70 13.05 -6.30
CA ARG A 310 9.41 14.43 -6.71
C ARG A 310 8.09 14.91 -6.12
N THR A 311 7.05 14.09 -6.18
CA THR A 311 5.75 14.42 -5.60
C THR A 311 5.83 14.56 -4.09
N HIS A 312 6.57 13.71 -3.40
CA HIS A 312 6.84 13.87 -1.96
C HIS A 312 7.62 15.15 -1.61
N LYS A 313 8.56 15.58 -2.46
CA LYS A 313 9.24 16.88 -2.31
C LYS A 313 8.25 18.04 -2.49
N HIS A 314 7.35 17.95 -3.48
CA HIS A 314 6.27 18.93 -3.65
C HIS A 314 5.30 18.94 -2.47
N PHE A 315 4.92 17.79 -1.90
CA PHE A 315 4.10 17.71 -0.69
C PHE A 315 4.77 18.43 0.49
N ALA A 316 6.05 18.20 0.72
CA ALA A 316 6.77 18.86 1.81
C ALA A 316 6.91 20.37 1.59
N ALA A 317 7.29 20.80 0.36
CA ALA A 317 7.35 22.21 0.00
C ALA A 317 5.97 22.88 0.10
N TYR A 318 4.90 22.14 -0.23
CA TYR A 318 3.52 22.58 -0.10
C TYR A 318 3.11 22.80 1.36
N LEU A 319 3.31 21.77 2.19
CA LEU A 319 2.98 21.81 3.60
C LEU A 319 3.74 22.93 4.33
N LEU A 320 5.00 23.18 3.98
CA LEU A 320 5.83 24.23 4.59
C LEU A 320 5.70 25.61 3.93
N ASN A 321 5.10 25.68 2.74
CA ASN A 321 5.03 26.90 1.91
C ASN A 321 6.39 27.60 1.70
N LYS A 322 7.44 26.82 1.46
CA LYS A 322 8.80 27.31 1.21
C LYS A 322 9.61 26.31 0.40
N ASP A 323 10.74 26.78 -0.13
CA ASP A 323 11.79 25.92 -0.63
C ASP A 323 12.26 24.98 0.49
N ILE A 324 12.63 23.75 0.13
CA ILE A 324 13.17 22.75 1.07
C ILE A 324 14.56 22.32 0.65
N GLU A 325 15.39 21.97 1.62
CA GLU A 325 16.70 21.38 1.39
C GLU A 325 16.58 19.86 1.25
N THR A 326 17.22 19.32 0.23
CA THR A 326 17.25 17.88 -0.08
C THR A 326 18.68 17.41 -0.27
N GLU A 327 18.90 16.09 -0.34
CA GLU A 327 20.23 15.55 -0.66
C GLU A 327 20.80 16.05 -1.99
N ASP A 328 19.90 16.37 -2.94
CA ASP A 328 20.25 16.83 -4.28
C ASP A 328 20.36 18.37 -4.37
N GLY A 329 20.26 19.07 -3.23
CA GLY A 329 20.23 20.53 -3.12
C GLY A 329 18.85 21.11 -2.84
N THR A 330 18.71 22.42 -3.01
CA THR A 330 17.45 23.14 -2.74
C THR A 330 16.37 22.77 -3.77
N PHE A 331 15.27 22.18 -3.31
CA PHE A 331 14.07 21.94 -4.09
C PHE A 331 13.15 23.16 -4.00
N LYS A 332 12.80 23.73 -5.15
CA LYS A 332 12.05 24.98 -5.23
C LYS A 332 10.56 24.77 -5.07
N LYS A 333 9.94 25.59 -4.22
CA LYS A 333 8.50 25.74 -4.18
C LYS A 333 8.06 26.53 -5.41
N ILE A 334 7.14 25.95 -6.18
CA ILE A 334 6.76 26.48 -7.50
C ILE A 334 5.26 26.76 -7.65
N TYR A 335 4.42 26.24 -6.74
CA TYR A 335 2.99 26.48 -6.78
C TYR A 335 2.66 27.92 -6.30
N ASN A 336 1.68 28.55 -6.94
CA ASN A 336 1.31 29.96 -6.72
C ASN A 336 0.01 30.14 -5.90
N GLY A 337 -0.47 29.09 -5.23
CA GLY A 337 -1.69 29.08 -4.42
C GLY A 337 -1.54 29.67 -3.01
N GLU A 338 -2.69 29.78 -2.33
CA GLU A 338 -2.72 30.16 -0.91
C GLU A 338 -2.00 29.11 -0.05
N ALA A 339 -1.32 29.61 1.00
CA ALA A 339 -0.68 28.75 1.96
C ALA A 339 -1.73 27.95 2.74
N ASN A 340 -1.47 26.66 2.94
CA ASN A 340 -2.34 25.81 3.73
C ASN A 340 -2.35 26.23 5.22
N PRO A 341 -3.36 25.81 6.01
CA PRO A 341 -3.45 26.15 7.44
C PRO A 341 -2.22 25.82 8.27
N PHE A 342 -1.52 24.73 7.99
CA PHE A 342 -0.29 24.35 8.72
C PHE A 342 0.87 25.32 8.41
N ALA A 343 1.09 25.66 7.13
CA ALA A 343 2.06 26.67 6.73
C ALA A 343 1.76 28.05 7.35
N ASN A 344 0.48 28.46 7.37
CA ASN A 344 0.08 29.73 7.98
C ASN A 344 0.38 29.76 9.47
N ALA A 345 0.05 28.68 10.19
CA ALA A 345 0.31 28.57 11.62
C ALA A 345 1.82 28.57 11.97
N LEU A 346 2.67 28.05 11.08
CA LEU A 346 4.13 28.18 11.19
C LEU A 346 4.58 29.64 10.98
N ALA A 347 4.03 30.30 9.96
CA ALA A 347 4.44 31.65 9.56
C ALA A 347 4.01 32.74 10.55
N ASP A 348 2.83 32.60 11.16
CA ASP A 348 2.30 33.56 12.13
C ASP A 348 2.71 33.27 13.59
N GLY A 349 3.40 32.15 13.82
CA GLY A 349 3.88 31.74 15.14
C GLY A 349 2.82 31.11 16.04
N THR A 350 1.66 30.73 15.50
CA THR A 350 0.63 29.95 16.21
C THR A 350 1.19 28.59 16.66
N ILE A 351 2.06 27.98 15.86
CA ILE A 351 2.80 26.76 16.24
C ILE A 351 4.33 26.97 16.13
N PRO A 352 5.15 26.16 16.83
CA PRO A 352 6.59 26.23 16.71
C PRO A 352 7.09 25.99 15.28
N SER A 353 8.14 26.72 14.88
CA SER A 353 8.87 26.48 13.64
C SER A 353 9.98 25.44 13.76
N GLU A 354 10.25 24.96 14.98
CA GLU A 354 11.25 23.94 15.31
C GLU A 354 10.67 22.93 16.30
N TYR A 355 10.94 21.65 16.08
CA TYR A 355 10.50 20.53 16.91
C TYR A 355 11.68 19.65 17.30
N THR A 356 11.54 18.93 18.40
CA THR A 356 12.57 17.98 18.87
C THR A 356 12.59 16.69 18.05
N THR A 357 11.43 16.26 17.56
CA THR A 357 11.21 15.04 16.81
C THR A 357 9.89 15.16 16.06
N ILE A 358 9.78 14.45 14.94
CA ILE A 358 8.52 14.20 14.26
C ILE A 358 8.11 12.75 14.46
N TYR A 359 6.85 12.54 14.82
CA TYR A 359 6.20 11.24 14.81
C TYR A 359 5.20 11.17 13.67
N THR A 360 5.17 10.08 12.91
CA THR A 360 4.17 9.90 11.85
C THR A 360 3.44 8.56 11.99
N PHE A 361 2.15 8.58 11.71
CA PHE A 361 1.20 7.49 11.85
C PHE A 361 0.34 7.39 10.59
N GLY A 362 -0.05 6.18 10.24
CA GLY A 362 -1.12 5.88 9.31
C GLY A 362 -0.81 4.77 8.34
N ASP A 363 -1.41 4.88 7.15
CA ASP A 363 -1.30 3.93 6.04
C ASP A 363 -0.16 4.25 5.10
N SER A 364 0.59 5.28 5.48
CA SER A 364 1.58 5.92 4.65
C SER A 364 2.52 4.85 4.14
N SER A 365 2.59 4.80 2.81
CA SER A 365 3.51 4.19 1.85
C SER A 365 4.97 3.98 2.30
N ILE A 366 5.21 3.47 3.51
CA ILE A 366 6.51 3.50 4.19
C ILE A 366 6.71 2.21 4.99
N ASP A 367 7.62 1.36 4.54
CA ASP A 367 8.27 0.34 5.37
C ASP A 367 9.70 0.80 5.69
N SER A 368 9.83 1.92 6.40
CA SER A 368 11.12 2.33 6.95
C SER A 368 10.99 2.86 8.36
N GLY A 369 11.98 2.55 9.20
CA GLY A 369 11.92 2.83 10.64
C GLY A 369 11.14 1.76 11.41
N ARG A 370 10.31 2.18 12.37
CA ARG A 370 9.59 1.27 13.26
C ARG A 370 8.57 0.41 12.50
N GLY A 371 7.87 0.98 11.51
CA GLY A 371 7.01 0.20 10.61
C GLY A 371 7.73 -1.00 9.98
N LEU A 372 8.95 -0.80 9.45
CA LEU A 372 9.76 -1.89 8.91
C LEU A 372 10.15 -2.93 9.96
N GLU A 373 10.57 -2.49 11.14
CA GLU A 373 10.95 -3.39 12.23
C GLU A 373 9.79 -4.27 12.66
N VAL A 374 8.63 -3.65 12.88
CA VAL A 374 7.37 -4.32 13.24
C VAL A 374 7.00 -5.33 12.18
N THR A 375 6.94 -4.90 10.92
CA THR A 375 6.56 -5.77 9.81
C THR A 375 7.55 -6.93 9.64
N THR A 376 8.85 -6.64 9.72
CA THR A 376 9.91 -7.68 9.69
C THR A 376 9.78 -8.66 10.86
N ALA A 377 9.47 -8.17 12.07
CA ALA A 377 9.28 -9.02 13.25
C ALA A 377 8.04 -9.92 13.10
N LEU A 378 6.93 -9.40 12.59
CA LEU A 378 5.70 -10.15 12.34
C LEU A 378 5.93 -11.22 11.26
N VAL A 379 6.57 -10.86 10.14
CA VAL A 379 6.96 -11.82 9.09
C VAL A 379 7.87 -12.92 9.64
N ASN A 380 8.89 -12.56 10.42
CA ASN A 380 9.80 -13.54 11.03
C ASN A 380 9.12 -14.40 12.11
N ASN A 381 8.08 -13.90 12.78
CA ASN A 381 7.31 -14.68 13.73
C ASN A 381 6.35 -15.65 13.02
N ARG A 382 5.81 -15.28 11.84
CA ARG A 382 5.07 -16.20 10.96
C ARG A 382 5.94 -17.37 10.51
N THR A 383 7.17 -17.12 10.07
CA THR A 383 8.09 -18.21 9.69
C THR A 383 8.42 -19.09 10.88
N LYS A 384 8.57 -18.54 12.09
CA LYS A 384 8.76 -19.33 13.32
C LYS A 384 7.55 -20.14 13.77
N THR A 385 6.32 -19.62 13.60
CA THR A 385 5.10 -20.40 13.86
C THR A 385 4.93 -21.51 12.82
N ASN A 386 5.41 -21.29 11.59
CA ASN A 386 5.51 -22.32 10.57
C ASN A 386 6.69 -23.28 10.80
N ASP A 387 7.78 -22.86 11.46
CA ASP A 387 8.93 -23.72 11.81
C ASP A 387 8.68 -24.59 13.05
N ASN A 388 7.65 -24.28 13.85
CA ASN A 388 7.10 -25.21 14.84
C ASN A 388 6.19 -26.29 14.22
N VAL A 389 6.12 -26.34 12.89
CA VAL A 389 5.64 -27.48 12.12
C VAL A 389 6.83 -28.12 11.41
N THR A 390 7.60 -28.93 12.14
CA THR A 390 8.44 -29.96 11.53
C THR A 390 8.30 -31.27 12.29
N ASP A 391 7.19 -31.94 12.03
CA ASP A 391 7.26 -33.39 11.80
C ASP A 391 6.34 -33.70 10.61
N GLU A 392 6.79 -33.33 9.41
CA GLU A 392 6.12 -33.71 8.16
C GLU A 392 6.17 -35.23 8.03
N SER A 393 5.07 -35.90 8.36
CA SER A 393 4.96 -37.34 8.13
C SER A 393 4.78 -37.60 6.63
N SER A 394 5.71 -38.34 6.02
CA SER A 394 5.58 -38.80 4.64
C SER A 394 4.68 -40.04 4.54
N TYR A 395 3.86 -40.14 3.48
CA TYR A 395 3.01 -41.31 3.20
C TYR A 395 3.30 -41.88 1.81
N VAL A 396 3.46 -43.21 1.73
CA VAL A 396 3.62 -43.92 0.46
C VAL A 396 2.28 -44.46 -0.02
N ILE A 397 1.79 -43.94 -1.16
CA ILE A 397 0.49 -44.27 -1.74
C ILE A 397 0.41 -45.77 -2.05
N GLN A 398 -0.64 -46.42 -1.54
CA GLN A 398 -0.91 -47.84 -1.76
C GLN A 398 -1.89 -48.04 -2.93
N PRO A 399 -1.88 -49.21 -3.61
CA PRO A 399 -2.91 -49.53 -4.59
C PRO A 399 -4.33 -49.42 -4.00
N GLY A 400 -5.16 -48.58 -4.62
CA GLY A 400 -6.55 -48.34 -4.19
C GLY A 400 -6.74 -47.11 -3.30
N ASP A 401 -5.67 -46.40 -2.94
CA ASP A 401 -5.80 -45.13 -2.25
C ASP A 401 -6.39 -44.03 -3.16
N THR A 402 -7.10 -43.11 -2.52
CA THR A 402 -7.47 -41.78 -3.00
C THR A 402 -6.97 -40.75 -1.99
N LEU A 403 -6.76 -39.50 -2.39
CA LEU A 403 -6.44 -38.44 -1.43
C LEU A 403 -7.48 -38.36 -0.31
N TRP A 404 -8.76 -38.58 -0.65
CA TRP A 404 -9.85 -38.65 0.34
C TRP A 404 -9.69 -39.76 1.37
N SER A 405 -9.37 -40.98 0.93
CA SER A 405 -9.17 -42.11 1.85
C SER A 405 -7.90 -41.97 2.67
N ILE A 406 -6.88 -41.28 2.15
CA ILE A 406 -5.64 -40.98 2.88
C ILE A 406 -5.97 -39.92 3.94
N ALA A 407 -6.55 -38.79 3.55
CA ALA A 407 -7.02 -37.74 4.46
C ALA A 407 -7.85 -38.34 5.60
N LYS A 408 -8.92 -39.08 5.29
CA LYS A 408 -9.79 -39.68 6.31
C LYS A 408 -9.09 -40.65 7.27
N ARG A 409 -8.06 -41.36 6.80
CA ARG A 409 -7.31 -42.35 7.60
C ARG A 409 -6.32 -41.67 8.54
N HIS A 410 -5.79 -40.54 8.11
CA HIS A 410 -4.87 -39.68 8.81
C HIS A 410 -5.65 -38.42 9.22
N SER A 411 -6.65 -38.58 10.07
CA SER A 411 -7.43 -37.48 10.65
C SER A 411 -7.97 -37.98 11.99
N GLU A 412 -8.25 -37.06 12.91
CA GLU A 412 -8.85 -37.39 14.20
C GLU A 412 -10.20 -38.12 14.06
N GLU A 413 -10.59 -38.88 15.10
CA GLU A 413 -11.91 -39.53 15.14
C GLU A 413 -13.05 -38.48 15.17
N ASN A 414 -14.07 -38.65 14.31
CA ASN A 414 -15.26 -37.80 14.15
C ASN A 414 -15.17 -36.58 13.21
N VAL A 415 -14.23 -36.56 12.27
CA VAL A 415 -14.20 -35.55 11.18
C VAL A 415 -15.41 -35.63 10.24
N THR A 416 -15.96 -34.46 9.88
CA THR A 416 -17.02 -34.32 8.89
C THR A 416 -16.49 -34.44 7.46
N ASN A 417 -17.36 -34.72 6.49
CA ASN A 417 -16.96 -34.75 5.07
C ASN A 417 -16.42 -33.39 4.58
N ALA A 418 -16.91 -32.27 5.12
CA ALA A 418 -16.40 -30.95 4.75
C ALA A 418 -14.95 -30.75 5.22
N GLN A 419 -14.63 -31.20 6.43
CA GLN A 419 -13.26 -31.16 6.97
C GLN A 419 -12.32 -32.10 6.19
N ILE A 420 -12.78 -33.31 5.84
CA ILE A 420 -11.99 -34.21 4.98
C ILE A 420 -11.72 -33.57 3.61
N ALA A 421 -12.68 -32.84 3.04
CA ALA A 421 -12.48 -32.13 1.78
C ALA A 421 -11.39 -31.04 1.87
N ALA A 422 -11.35 -30.30 2.99
CA ALA A 422 -10.31 -29.31 3.25
C ALA A 422 -8.92 -29.97 3.38
N ILE A 423 -8.83 -31.06 4.15
CA ILE A 423 -7.57 -31.83 4.30
C ILE A 423 -7.09 -32.41 2.96
N VAL A 424 -8.01 -32.85 2.09
CA VAL A 424 -7.65 -33.28 0.72
C VAL A 424 -7.03 -32.13 -0.09
N GLN A 425 -7.53 -30.91 0.06
CA GLN A 425 -6.95 -29.74 -0.60
C GLN A 425 -5.56 -29.42 -0.05
N GLU A 426 -5.36 -29.50 1.26
CA GLU A 426 -4.06 -29.29 1.90
C GLU A 426 -3.03 -30.34 1.45
N ILE A 427 -3.40 -31.63 1.45
CA ILE A 427 -2.53 -32.70 0.92
C ILE A 427 -2.23 -32.43 -0.56
N PHE A 428 -3.20 -32.01 -1.36
CA PHE A 428 -2.96 -31.71 -2.76
C PHE A 428 -1.99 -30.52 -2.94
N GLN A 429 -2.18 -29.44 -2.20
CA GLN A 429 -1.33 -28.24 -2.20
C GLN A 429 0.12 -28.57 -1.83
N ALA A 430 0.32 -29.32 -0.75
CA ALA A 430 1.65 -29.75 -0.30
C ALA A 430 2.39 -30.64 -1.32
N ASN A 431 1.65 -31.25 -2.26
CA ASN A 431 2.20 -32.23 -3.19
C ASN A 431 2.06 -31.83 -4.67
N GLN A 432 1.83 -30.55 -4.99
CA GLN A 432 1.62 -30.11 -6.39
C GLN A 432 2.79 -30.39 -7.33
N SER A 433 4.01 -30.54 -6.77
CA SER A 433 5.21 -30.92 -7.53
C SER A 433 5.12 -32.34 -8.10
N ILE A 434 4.33 -33.23 -7.49
CA ILE A 434 4.24 -34.66 -7.83
C ILE A 434 2.81 -35.13 -8.16
N VAL A 435 1.77 -34.46 -7.63
CA VAL A 435 0.36 -34.70 -7.91
C VAL A 435 -0.17 -33.51 -8.71
N ARG A 436 -0.42 -33.72 -10.01
CA ARG A 436 -0.92 -32.66 -10.91
C ARG A 436 -2.44 -32.53 -10.93
N ASN A 437 -3.14 -33.58 -10.50
CA ASN A 437 -4.60 -33.62 -10.44
C ASN A 437 -4.98 -34.33 -9.14
N PRO A 438 -5.78 -33.72 -8.25
CA PRO A 438 -6.14 -34.32 -6.95
C PRO A 438 -6.95 -35.61 -7.09
N HIS A 439 -7.53 -35.87 -8.27
CA HIS A 439 -8.25 -37.10 -8.59
C HIS A 439 -7.36 -38.21 -9.17
N THR A 440 -6.07 -37.94 -9.38
CA THR A 440 -5.14 -38.88 -10.02
C THR A 440 -3.84 -38.98 -9.23
N ILE A 441 -3.70 -40.05 -8.46
CA ILE A 441 -2.49 -40.43 -7.73
C ILE A 441 -2.07 -41.85 -8.13
N TYR A 442 -0.78 -42.18 -7.96
CA TYR A 442 -0.21 -43.45 -8.38
C TYR A 442 0.40 -44.22 -7.20
N PRO A 443 0.24 -45.55 -7.14
CA PRO A 443 0.90 -46.36 -6.12
C PRO A 443 2.42 -46.19 -6.11
N ASN A 444 3.00 -46.25 -4.91
CA ASN A 444 4.41 -46.02 -4.59
C ASN A 444 4.90 -44.56 -4.76
N GLN A 445 4.01 -43.61 -5.07
CA GLN A 445 4.34 -42.19 -4.88
C GLN A 445 4.43 -41.89 -3.38
N THR A 446 5.48 -41.17 -2.99
CA THR A 446 5.60 -40.64 -1.63
C THR A 446 5.06 -39.22 -1.63
N ILE A 447 4.06 -38.95 -0.79
CA ILE A 447 3.44 -37.63 -0.60
C ILE A 447 3.70 -37.14 0.82
N THR A 448 3.82 -35.83 0.98
CA THR A 448 3.87 -35.17 2.28
C THR A 448 2.46 -35.07 2.86
N LEU A 449 2.26 -35.45 4.12
CA LEU A 449 1.01 -35.21 4.82
C LEU A 449 1.15 -33.95 5.70
N PRO A 450 0.25 -32.96 5.57
CA PRO A 450 0.25 -31.75 6.41
C PRO A 450 -0.17 -32.09 7.84
N SER A 451 0.25 -31.28 8.82
CA SER A 451 0.07 -31.57 10.26
C SER A 451 -1.38 -31.66 10.74
N SER A 452 -2.33 -31.16 9.95
CA SER A 452 -3.78 -31.31 10.14
C SER A 452 -4.28 -32.76 9.99
N THR A 453 -3.38 -33.70 9.63
CA THR A 453 -3.67 -35.12 9.42
C THR A 453 -3.34 -36.05 10.61
N HIS A 454 -3.07 -35.50 11.81
CA HIS A 454 -2.81 -36.30 13.02
C HIS A 454 -3.88 -36.12 14.08
#